data_AF-A0A182ANX3-F1
#
_entry.id   AF-A0A182ANX3-F1
#
_cell.length_a   1.000
_cell.length_b   1.000
_cell.length_c   1.000
_cell.angle_alpha   90.00
_cell.angle_beta   90.00
_cell.angle_gamma   90.00
#
_symmetry.space_group_name_H-M   'P 1'
#
loop_
_entity.id
_entity.type
_entity.pdbx_description
1 polymer ?
#
loop_
_entity_poly.entity_id
_entity_poly.type
_entity_poly.pdbx_seq_one_letter_code
_entity_poly.pdbx_strand_id
1 'polypeptide(L)' 'MGCHTPAMRPIGQDDIASVDSSGLRSCTSGRLVIIAGLNPIRWDFATIGMPGTPHGRQPEGSNHCWVAHAHGLGARQLR' A
#
# COMPACT_ATOMS: atom_id res chain seq x y z
N MET A 1 -15.38 7.16 18.41
CA MET A 1 -14.31 6.94 19.41
C MET A 1 -14.78 5.89 20.40
N GLY A 2 -14.61 4.61 20.11
CA GLY A 2 -15.22 3.57 20.96
C GLY A 2 -14.81 2.11 20.73
N CYS A 3 -13.91 1.79 19.79
CA CYS A 3 -13.32 0.46 19.75
C CYS A 3 -12.02 0.44 20.56
N HIS A 4 -11.90 -0.50 21.50
CA HIS A 4 -10.66 -0.78 22.21
C HIS A 4 -9.74 -1.58 21.28
N THR A 5 -8.63 -0.97 20.85
CA THR A 5 -7.66 -1.59 19.92
C THR A 5 -6.37 -1.90 20.67
N PRO A 6 -6.32 -2.99 21.46
CA PRO A 6 -5.23 -3.23 22.41
C PRO A 6 -3.86 -3.40 21.73
N ALA A 7 -3.82 -3.90 20.49
CA ALA A 7 -2.57 -4.10 19.75
C ALA A 7 -2.02 -2.83 19.09
N MET A 8 -2.87 -1.94 18.58
CA MET A 8 -2.43 -0.74 17.87
C MET A 8 -2.19 0.46 18.78
N ARG A 9 -2.92 0.56 19.89
CA ARG A 9 -2.88 1.75 20.75
C ARG A 9 -1.51 2.01 21.39
N PRO A 10 -0.78 1.02 21.94
CA PRO A 10 0.56 1.26 22.48
C PRO A 10 1.52 1.83 21.42
N ILE A 11 1.47 1.31 20.18
CA ILE A 11 2.27 1.81 19.05
C ILE A 11 2.00 3.30 18.79
N GLY A 12 0.74 3.73 18.86
CA GLY A 12 0.41 5.16 18.70
C GLY A 12 0.81 6.06 19.88
N GLN A 13 1.13 5.49 21.05
CA GLN A 13 1.56 6.24 22.24
C GLN A 13 3.09 6.28 22.39
N ASP A 14 3.75 5.18 22.05
CA ASP A 14 5.20 5.01 22.21
C ASP A 14 5.98 5.47 20.95
N ASP A 15 5.31 5.55 19.78
CA ASP A 15 5.90 5.96 18.50
C ASP A 15 5.23 7.20 17.88
N ILE A 16 5.59 7.52 16.64
CA ILE A 16 5.04 8.65 15.89
C ILE A 16 3.68 8.27 15.26
N ALA A 17 2.61 8.86 15.79
CA ALA A 17 1.29 8.79 15.18
C ALA A 17 1.08 9.92 14.15
N SER A 18 0.90 9.56 12.88
CA SER A 18 0.55 10.54 11.84
C SER A 18 -0.91 10.97 11.99
N VAL A 19 -1.13 12.26 12.23
CA VAL A 19 -2.47 12.86 12.35
C VAL A 19 -3.06 13.33 11.01
N ASP A 20 -2.22 13.43 9.99
CA ASP A 20 -2.57 13.90 8.64
C ASP A 20 -1.93 13.00 7.58
N SER A 21 -2.20 11.69 7.69
CA SER A 21 -1.87 10.73 6.64
C SER A 21 -3.08 10.52 5.76
N SER A 22 -2.92 10.80 4.46
CA SER A 22 -3.98 10.61 3.47
C SER A 22 -3.72 9.38 2.61
N GLY A 23 -4.81 8.71 2.24
CA GLY A 23 -4.80 7.60 1.30
C GLY A 23 -5.87 7.80 0.24
N LEU A 24 -5.82 6.97 -0.80
CA LEU A 24 -6.89 6.94 -1.79
C LEU A 24 -7.99 5.98 -1.36
N ARG A 25 -9.24 6.39 -1.58
CA ARG A 25 -10.42 5.64 -1.13
C ARG A 25 -10.56 4.26 -1.78
N SER A 26 -10.03 4.08 -2.99
CA SER A 26 -10.01 2.77 -3.66
C SER A 26 -8.91 1.90 -3.06
N CYS A 27 -9.24 0.65 -2.74
CA CYS A 27 -8.28 -0.35 -2.29
C CYS A 27 -7.19 -0.64 -3.35
N THR A 28 -7.52 -0.51 -4.63
CA THR A 28 -6.60 -0.74 -5.74
C THR A 28 -5.66 0.45 -5.89
N SER A 29 -6.21 1.67 -5.98
CA SER A 29 -5.43 2.90 -6.11
C SER A 29 -4.57 3.17 -4.88
N GLY A 30 -5.13 3.00 -3.68
CA GLY A 30 -4.44 3.26 -2.41
C GLY A 30 -3.27 2.31 -2.21
N ARG A 31 -3.44 1.01 -2.53
CA ARG A 31 -2.34 0.05 -2.50
C ARG A 31 -1.28 0.35 -3.56
N LEU A 32 -1.65 0.80 -4.76
CA LEU A 32 -0.66 1.16 -5.79
C LEU A 32 0.27 2.29 -5.31
N VAL A 33 -0.31 3.35 -4.72
CA VAL A 33 0.47 4.48 -4.18
C VAL A 33 1.43 4.01 -3.09
N ILE A 34 0.96 3.18 -2.15
CA ILE A 34 1.80 2.69 -1.04
C ILE A 34 2.86 1.70 -1.53
N ILE A 35 2.51 0.77 -2.42
CA ILE A 35 3.40 -0.33 -2.82
C ILE A 35 4.47 0.16 -3.81
N ALA A 36 4.09 1.03 -4.75
CA ALA A 36 4.93 1.40 -5.89
C ALA A 36 5.24 2.91 -5.97
N GLY A 37 4.64 3.77 -5.13
CA GLY A 37 4.86 5.22 -5.19
C GLY A 37 4.29 5.88 -6.45
N LEU A 38 3.42 5.18 -7.19
CA LEU A 38 2.91 5.64 -8.48
C LEU A 38 1.59 6.39 -8.32
N ASN A 39 1.43 7.49 -9.08
CA ASN A 39 0.13 8.16 -9.20
C ASN A 39 -0.84 7.28 -10.01
N PRO A 40 -1.98 6.85 -9.43
CA PRO A 40 -2.86 5.87 -10.06
C PRO A 40 -3.58 6.39 -11.31
N ILE A 41 -3.76 7.70 -11.47
CA ILE A 41 -4.35 8.26 -12.69
C ILE A 41 -3.42 8.00 -13.89
N ARG A 42 -2.10 8.03 -13.68
CA ARG A 42 -1.11 7.79 -14.75
C ARG A 42 -1.04 6.33 -15.20
N TRP A 43 -1.57 5.42 -14.40
CA TRP A 43 -1.45 3.98 -14.61
C TRP A 43 -2.82 3.30 -14.74
N ASP A 44 -3.89 4.08 -14.93
CA ASP A 44 -5.26 3.58 -15.08
C ASP A 44 -5.76 2.75 -13.88
N PHE A 45 -5.31 3.10 -12.67
CA PHE A 45 -5.71 2.48 -11.41
C PHE A 45 -6.62 3.38 -10.58
N ALA A 46 -7.30 4.37 -11.16
CA ALA A 46 -8.10 5.32 -10.39
C ALA A 46 -9.36 4.70 -9.74
N THR A 47 -9.79 3.51 -10.20
CA THR A 47 -11.04 2.86 -9.82
C THR A 47 -10.83 1.50 -9.16
N ILE A 48 -11.87 0.67 -9.08
CA ILE A 48 -11.86 -0.66 -8.46
C ILE A 48 -11.33 -1.68 -9.48
N GLY A 49 -10.30 -2.44 -9.12
CA GLY A 49 -9.90 -3.62 -9.88
C GLY A 49 -10.90 -4.76 -9.68
N MET A 50 -11.37 -5.36 -10.78
CA MET A 50 -12.22 -6.55 -10.72
C MET A 50 -11.41 -7.80 -11.07
N PRO A 51 -11.73 -8.97 -10.49
CA PRO A 51 -11.13 -10.23 -10.90
C PRO A 51 -11.30 -10.46 -12.41
N GLY A 52 -10.22 -10.85 -13.09
CA GLY A 52 -10.24 -11.13 -14.54
C GLY A 52 -10.14 -9.89 -15.45
N THR A 53 -10.00 -8.68 -14.91
CA THR A 53 -9.77 -7.49 -15.75
C THR A 53 -8.36 -7.50 -16.35
N PRO A 54 -8.18 -7.05 -17.61
CA PRO A 54 -6.85 -6.85 -18.18
C PRO A 54 -6.08 -5.71 -17.50
N HIS A 55 -6.80 -4.82 -16.80
CA HIS A 55 -6.24 -3.74 -16.00
C HIS A 55 -5.63 -4.31 -14.72
N GLY A 56 -4.30 -4.26 -14.62
CA GLY A 56 -3.52 -4.83 -13.53
C GLY A 56 -2.12 -4.24 -13.55
N ARG A 57 -1.48 -4.17 -12.38
CA ARG A 57 -0.16 -3.56 -12.26
C ARG A 57 0.79 -4.23 -13.25
N GLN A 58 1.39 -3.43 -14.12
CA GLN A 58 2.28 -3.91 -15.17
C GLN A 58 3.54 -4.53 -14.56
N PRO A 59 4.07 -5.63 -15.13
CA PRO A 59 5.20 -6.37 -14.55
C PRO A 59 6.51 -5.58 -14.58
N GLU A 60 6.65 -4.60 -15.47
CA GLU A 60 7.84 -3.73 -15.55
C GLU A 60 7.90 -2.73 -14.38
N GLY A 61 6.79 -2.52 -13.67
CA GLY A 61 6.74 -1.62 -12.54
C GLY A 61 7.58 -2.14 -11.37
N SER A 62 8.52 -1.34 -10.88
CA SER A 62 9.23 -1.60 -9.61
C SER A 62 8.33 -1.31 -8.41
N ASN A 63 8.48 -2.06 -7.31
CA ASN A 63 7.86 -1.79 -6.01
C ASN A 63 8.91 -1.88 -4.90
N HIS A 64 8.54 -1.48 -3.68
CA HIS A 64 9.46 -1.54 -2.55
C HIS A 64 10.00 -2.97 -2.28
N CYS A 65 9.23 -4.03 -2.55
CA CYS A 65 9.72 -5.41 -2.42
C CYS A 65 10.81 -5.74 -3.44
N TRP A 66 10.66 -5.28 -4.69
CA TRP A 66 11.67 -5.43 -5.73
C TRP A 66 12.95 -4.67 -5.36
N VAL A 67 12.81 -3.44 -4.86
CA VAL A 67 13.93 -2.63 -4.37
C VAL A 67 14.65 -3.35 -3.21
N ALA A 68 13.90 -3.83 -2.22
CA ALA A 68 14.45 -4.59 -1.11
C ALA A 68 15.24 -5.81 -1.58
N HIS A 69 14.69 -6.59 -2.51
CA HIS A 69 15.37 -7.75 -3.11
C HIS A 69 16.66 -7.33 -3.84
N ALA A 70 16.65 -6.24 -4.60
CA ALA A 70 17.85 -5.72 -5.27
C ALA A 70 18.95 -5.30 -4.28
N HIS A 71 18.57 -4.88 -3.06
CA HIS A 71 19.48 -4.58 -1.95
C HIS A 71 19.84 -5.80 -1.08
N GLY A 72 19.45 -7.02 -1.48
CA GLY A 72 19.74 -8.25 -0.73
C GLY A 72 18.89 -8.42 0.55
N LEU A 73 17.80 -7.67 0.69
CA LEU A 73 16.88 -7.75 1.82
C LEU A 73 15.75 -8.75 1.54
N GLY A 74 15.35 -9.51 2.57
CA GLY A 74 14.17 -10.36 2.50
C GLY A 74 12.89 -9.52 2.46
N ALA A 75 12.06 -9.73 1.43
CA ALA A 75 10.75 -9.11 1.30
C ALA A 75 9.69 -10.17 1.02
N ARG A 76 8.62 -10.20 1.81
CA ARG A 76 7.54 -11.19 1.67
C ARG A 76 6.19 -10.58 2.02
N GLN A 77 5.21 -10.82 1.15
CA GLN A 77 3.80 -10.67 1.51
C GLN A 77 3.35 -11.91 2.28
N LEU A 78 2.86 -11.72 3.51
CA LEU A 78 2.28 -12.79 4.32
C LEU A 78 0.90 -13.16 3.72
N ARG A 79 0.59 -14.46 3.73
CA ARG A 79 -0.70 -14.99 3.29
C ARG A 79 -1.73 -14.85 4.39
#